data_AF-F6AG44-F1
#
_entry.id   AF-F6AG44-F1
#
_cell.length_a   1.000
_cell.length_b   1.000
_cell.length_c   1.000
_cell.angle_alpha   90.00
_cell.angle_beta   90.00
_cell.angle_gamma   90.00
#
_symmetry.space_group_name_H-M   'P 1'
#
loop_
_entity.id
_entity.type
_entity.pdbx_description
1 polymer ?
#
loop_
_entity_poly.entity_id
_entity_poly.type
_entity_poly.pdbx_seq_one_letter_code
_entity_poly.pdbx_strand_id
1 'polypeptide(L)'
;MRLILLVVLAGLAGCAAKPPAEPETRIVRVEVPIEVPCRTKEVAVPPWAASGLKADDSLEVKVRALLAERRQRIGYERELLAANEACR
;
A
#
# COMPACT_ATOMS: atom_id res chain seq x y z
N MET A 1 -6.99 -43.68 61.55
CA MET A 1 -6.80 -44.01 60.10
C MET A 1 -7.57 -43.09 59.15
N ARG A 2 -8.86 -42.77 59.36
CA ARG A 2 -9.65 -41.87 58.49
C ARG A 2 -9.04 -40.47 58.30
N LEU A 3 -8.53 -39.86 59.37
CA LEU A 3 -7.88 -38.53 59.32
C LEU A 3 -6.61 -38.52 58.46
N ILE A 4 -5.81 -39.58 58.52
CA ILE A 4 -4.57 -39.70 57.73
C ILE A 4 -4.91 -39.81 56.24
N LEU A 5 -5.95 -40.58 55.90
CA LEU A 5 -6.46 -40.71 54.54
C LEU A 5 -6.96 -39.37 53.97
N LEU A 6 -7.66 -38.58 54.78
CA LEU A 6 -8.14 -37.25 54.38
C LEU A 6 -6.99 -36.26 54.15
N VAL A 7 -5.96 -36.29 55.00
CA VAL A 7 -4.76 -35.44 54.85
C VAL A 7 -3.98 -35.82 53.58
N VAL A 8 -3.84 -37.11 53.29
CA VAL A 8 -3.17 -37.59 52.07
C VAL A 8 -3.95 -37.18 50.82
N LEU A 9 -5.28 -37.35 50.81
CA LEU A 9 -6.16 -36.93 49.70
C LEU A 9 -6.10 -35.41 49.48
N ALA A 10 -6.09 -34.61 50.55
CA ALA A 10 -5.96 -33.16 50.46
C ALA A 10 -4.59 -32.72 49.90
N GLY A 11 -3.50 -33.40 50.30
CA GLY A 11 -2.16 -33.16 49.78
C GLY A 11 -2.03 -33.47 48.29
N LEU A 12 -2.67 -34.55 47.82
CA LEU A 12 -2.68 -34.94 46.40
C LEU A 12 -3.47 -33.95 45.53
N ALA A 13 -4.59 -33.39 46.03
CA ALA A 13 -5.37 -32.38 45.33
C ALA A 13 -4.61 -31.06 45.13
N GLY A 14 -3.69 -30.71 46.05
CA GLY A 14 -2.83 -29.53 45.94
C GLY A 14 -1.84 -29.57 44.77
N CYS A 15 -1.36 -30.75 44.37
CA CYS A 15 -0.46 -30.89 43.22
C CYS A 15 -1.17 -30.73 41.86
N ALA A 16 -2.48 -31.02 41.79
CA ALA A 16 -3.28 -30.84 40.58
C ALA A 16 -3.73 -29.38 40.38
N ALA A 17 -3.70 -28.55 41.43
CA ALA A 17 -4.08 -27.14 41.40
C ALA A 17 -2.94 -26.21 40.92
N LYS A 18 -2.02 -26.70 40.10
CA LYS A 18 -0.96 -25.88 39.51
C LYS A 18 -1.62 -24.94 38.49
N PRO A 19 -1.52 -23.60 38.66
CA PRO A 19 -2.07 -22.65 37.68
C PRO A 19 -1.49 -22.97 36.29
N PRO A 20 -2.29 -22.86 35.21
CA PRO A 20 -1.73 -22.97 33.87
C PRO A 20 -0.58 -21.98 33.76
N ALA A 21 0.59 -22.46 33.31
CA ALA A 21 1.77 -21.64 33.16
C ALA A 21 1.40 -20.36 32.39
N GLU A 22 1.73 -19.19 32.94
CA GLU A 22 1.49 -17.92 32.26
C GLU A 22 2.09 -18.01 30.84
N PRO A 23 1.35 -17.57 29.81
CA PRO A 23 1.83 -17.67 28.45
C PRO A 23 3.18 -16.95 28.34
N GLU A 24 4.20 -17.70 27.95
CA GLU A 24 5.58 -17.22 27.83
C GLU A 24 5.58 -16.00 26.91
N THR A 25 6.02 -14.84 27.42
CA THR A 25 5.96 -13.57 26.69
C THR A 25 6.87 -13.63 25.47
N ARG A 26 6.30 -13.91 24.30
CA ARG A 26 7.03 -13.91 23.03
C ARG A 26 7.10 -12.49 22.48
N ILE A 27 8.28 -11.88 22.53
CA ILE A 27 8.55 -10.60 21.87
C ILE A 27 8.58 -10.86 20.36
N VAL A 28 7.58 -10.34 19.64
CA VAL A 28 7.51 -10.42 18.18
C VAL A 28 7.94 -9.09 17.59
N ARG A 29 8.92 -9.12 16.70
CA ARG A 29 9.26 -7.95 15.88
C ARG A 29 8.18 -7.76 14.83
N VAL A 30 7.56 -6.59 14.81
CA VAL A 30 6.58 -6.18 13.79
C VAL A 30 7.23 -5.16 12.88
N GLU A 31 7.23 -5.41 11.58
CA GLU A 31 7.62 -4.42 10.59
C GLU A 31 6.43 -3.51 10.31
N VAL A 32 6.58 -2.23 10.62
CA VAL A 32 5.57 -1.20 10.35
C VAL A 32 5.94 -0.52 9.03
N PRO A 33 5.05 -0.51 8.02
CA PRO A 33 5.28 0.25 6.80
C PRO A 33 5.46 1.72 7.11
N ILE A 34 6.53 2.32 6.59
CA ILE A 34 6.77 3.76 6.66
C ILE A 34 6.67 4.36 5.26
N GLU A 35 6.19 5.61 5.19
CA GLU A 35 6.11 6.34 3.93
C GLU A 35 7.51 6.59 3.37
N VAL A 36 7.80 6.06 2.19
CA VAL A 36 9.05 6.28 1.48
C VAL A 36 8.84 7.39 0.44
N PRO A 37 9.61 8.50 0.48
CA PRO A 37 9.42 9.58 -0.47
C PRO A 37 9.85 9.15 -1.87
N CYS A 38 8.96 9.23 -2.85
CA CYS A 38 9.34 9.00 -4.24
C CYS A 38 10.27 10.10 -4.75
N ARG A 39 11.38 9.70 -5.38
CA ARG A 39 12.32 10.60 -6.05
C ARG A 39 12.21 10.39 -7.56
N THR A 40 11.20 10.99 -8.17
CA THR A 40 11.01 11.01 -9.62
C THR A 40 11.06 12.44 -10.16
N LYS A 41 11.39 12.60 -11.44
CA LYS A 41 11.39 13.91 -12.10
C LYS A 41 9.96 14.28 -12.48
N GLU A 42 9.63 15.56 -12.32
CA GLU A 42 8.36 16.09 -12.82
C GLU A 42 8.29 15.96 -14.36
N VAL A 43 7.19 15.37 -14.84
CA VAL A 43 6.93 15.20 -16.27
C VAL A 43 6.30 16.47 -16.81
N ALA A 44 7.00 17.15 -17.72
CA ALA A 44 6.55 18.42 -18.27
C ALA A 44 5.27 18.25 -19.11
N VAL A 45 4.31 19.15 -18.90
CA VAL A 45 3.09 19.19 -19.72
C VAL A 45 3.47 19.62 -21.15
N PRO A 46 3.15 18.83 -22.18
CA PRO A 46 3.49 19.19 -23.55
C PRO A 46 2.64 20.37 -24.05
N PRO A 47 3.12 21.12 -25.04
CA PRO A 47 2.32 22.13 -25.72
C PRO A 47 1.23 21.43 -26.55
N TRP A 48 0.03 21.36 -25.99
CA TRP A 48 -1.12 20.68 -26.59
C TRP A 48 -1.46 21.27 -27.96
N ALA A 49 -1.50 20.42 -28.98
CA ALA A 49 -1.73 20.86 -30.35
C ALA A 49 -3.08 21.57 -30.54
N ALA A 50 -4.10 21.27 -29.74
CA ALA A 50 -5.40 21.95 -29.81
C ALA A 50 -5.43 23.31 -29.09
N SER A 51 -4.41 23.68 -28.31
CA SER A 51 -4.41 24.90 -27.49
C SER A 51 -4.56 26.20 -28.29
N GLY A 52 -4.11 26.19 -29.56
CA GLY A 52 -4.20 27.34 -30.46
C GLY A 52 -5.42 27.34 -31.39
N LEU A 53 -6.32 26.36 -31.28
CA LEU A 53 -7.50 26.28 -32.15
C LEU A 53 -8.48 27.40 -31.86
N LYS A 54 -9.04 27.96 -32.93
CA LYS A 54 -10.09 28.98 -32.89
C LYS A 54 -11.44 28.40 -33.31
N ALA A 55 -12.50 29.11 -32.97
CA ALA A 55 -13.87 28.70 -33.32
C ALA A 55 -14.11 28.72 -34.83
N ASP A 56 -13.51 29.67 -35.54
CA ASP A 56 -13.61 29.88 -36.99
C ASP A 56 -12.66 29.01 -37.83
N ASP A 57 -11.74 28.28 -37.20
CA ASP A 57 -10.85 27.35 -37.91
C ASP A 57 -11.65 26.28 -38.67
N SER A 58 -11.14 25.89 -39.83
CA SER A 58 -11.74 24.85 -40.66
C SER A 58 -11.76 23.50 -39.95
N LEU A 59 -12.67 22.62 -40.35
CA LEU A 59 -12.78 21.28 -39.76
C LEU A 59 -11.48 20.50 -39.96
N GLU A 60 -10.83 20.64 -41.11
CA GLU A 60 -9.58 19.96 -41.43
C GLU A 60 -8.45 20.37 -40.48
N VAL A 61 -8.35 21.66 -40.14
CA VAL A 61 -7.37 22.18 -39.16
C VAL A 61 -7.65 21.60 -37.78
N LYS A 62 -8.90 21.62 -37.33
CA LYS A 62 -9.33 21.07 -36.05
C LYS A 62 -9.03 19.57 -35.93
N VAL A 63 -9.42 18.78 -36.93
CA VAL A 63 -9.19 17.32 -36.94
C VAL A 63 -7.68 17.01 -36.93
N ARG A 64 -6.87 17.73 -37.71
CA ARG A 64 -5.42 17.55 -37.72
C ARG A 64 -4.80 17.82 -36.35
N ALA A 65 -5.18 18.93 -35.72
CA ALA A 65 -4.69 19.29 -34.38
C ALA A 65 -5.09 18.24 -33.33
N LEU A 66 -6.34 17.77 -33.34
CA LEU A 66 -6.83 16.75 -32.40
C LEU A 66 -6.14 15.38 -32.61
N LEU A 67 -5.87 14.98 -33.85
CA LEU A 67 -5.12 13.74 -34.13
C LEU A 67 -3.65 13.84 -33.70
N ALA A 68 -3.04 15.02 -33.80
CA ALA A 68 -1.70 15.27 -33.28
C ALA A 68 -1.71 15.23 -31.74
N GLU A 69 -2.66 15.92 -31.10
CA GLU A 69 -2.79 15.93 -29.65
C GLU A 69 -3.06 14.55 -29.07
N ARG A 70 -3.88 13.73 -29.74
CA ARG A 70 -4.10 12.34 -29.31
C ARG A 70 -2.78 11.57 -29.16
N ARG A 71 -1.83 11.78 -30.08
CA ARG A 71 -0.49 11.15 -29.97
C ARG A 71 0.33 11.78 -28.86
N GLN A 72 0.26 13.09 -28.66
CA GLN A 72 0.90 13.76 -27.52
C GLN A 72 0.41 13.20 -26.18
N ARG A 73 -0.90 13.03 -26.01
CA ARG A 73 -1.50 12.46 -24.78
C ARG A 73 -1.03 11.03 -24.52
N ILE A 74 -1.02 10.18 -25.55
CA ILE A 74 -0.49 8.82 -25.43
C ILE A 74 0.99 8.81 -24.97
N GLY A 75 1.81 9.73 -25.49
CA GLY A 75 3.20 9.88 -25.05
C GLY A 75 3.29 10.33 -23.59
N TYR A 76 2.59 11.41 -23.25
CA TYR A 76 2.57 11.97 -21.91
C TYR A 76 2.08 10.99 -20.85
N GLU A 77 1.03 10.22 -21.14
CA GLU A 77 0.53 9.16 -20.25
C GLU A 77 1.58 8.07 -20.01
N ARG A 78 2.36 7.69 -21.03
CA ARG A 78 3.46 6.72 -20.87
C ARG A 78 4.59 7.27 -20.02
N GLU A 79 4.95 8.54 -20.19
CA GLU A 79 5.96 9.19 -19.35
C GLU A 79 5.50 9.28 -17.89
N LEU A 80 4.23 9.62 -17.65
CA LEU A 80 3.64 9.62 -16.31
C LEU A 80 3.62 8.22 -15.68
N LEU A 81 3.24 7.19 -16.44
CA LEU A 81 3.28 5.81 -15.97
C LEU A 81 4.70 5.38 -15.62
N ALA A 82 5.69 5.73 -16.45
CA ALA A 82 7.09 5.43 -16.17
C ALA A 82 7.59 6.16 -14.92
N ALA A 83 7.22 7.43 -14.74
CA ALA A 83 7.57 8.21 -13.56
C ALA A 83 6.95 7.62 -12.27
N ASN A 84 5.74 7.08 -12.36
CA ASN A 84 5.05 6.42 -11.25
C ASN A 84 5.63 5.03 -10.95
N GLU A 85 6.00 4.25 -11.97
CA GLU A 85 6.63 2.94 -11.77
C GLU A 85 8.00 3.07 -11.09
N ALA A 86 8.74 4.14 -11.35
CA ALA A 86 9.98 4.45 -10.63
C ALA A 86 9.77 4.74 -9.12
N CYS A 87 8.52 4.93 -8.68
CA CYS A 87 8.15 5.22 -7.29
C CYS A 87 7.65 3.99 -6.50
N ARG A 88 7.37 2.87 -7.18
CA ARG A 88 6.87 1.65 -6.56
C ARG A 88 8.00 0.82 -5.96
#